data_AF-A0A0J1FKE1-F1
#
_entry.id   AF-A0A0J1FKE1-F1
#
_cell.length_a   1.000
_cell.length_b   1.000
_cell.length_c   1.000
_cell.angle_alpha   90.00
_cell.angle_beta   90.00
_cell.angle_gamma   90.00
#
_symmetry.space_group_name_H-M   'P 1'
#
loop_
_entity.id
_entity.type
_entity.pdbx_description
1 polymer ?
#
loop_
_entity_poly.entity_id
_entity_poly.type
_entity_poly.pdbx_seq_one_letter_code
_entity_poly.pdbx_strand_id
1 'polypeptide(L)'
;LYEIASMRLFARLSLDSALPDRTTIMNFRHLLEQHQLARQLFKTINRWLAEAGVMMTQGTLVDATIIEAPSSTKNKEQQRDPEMHQTKKGNQWHFGMKAHIGVDAKSGLTHSLVTTAANEHDLNQLGNLLHGEEQFVSADAGYQGAPQREELAEVDVDWLIAERPGKVRTLKQ
;
A
#
# COMPACT_ATOMS: atom_id res chain seq x y z
N LEU A 1 -6.37 19.01 -1.31
CA LEU A 1 -5.13 19.29 -0.53
C LEU A 1 -5.31 20.52 0.36
N TYR A 2 -5.68 21.68 -0.18
CA TYR A 2 -5.79 22.91 0.63
C TYR A 2 -7.11 23.07 1.39
N GLU A 3 -8.17 22.34 1.04
CA GLU A 3 -9.48 22.41 1.72
C GLU A 3 -9.43 21.85 3.16
N ILE A 4 -8.57 20.86 3.39
CA ILE A 4 -8.39 20.23 4.71
C ILE A 4 -7.31 21.00 5.47
N ALA A 5 -7.68 21.63 6.59
CA ALA A 5 -6.79 22.52 7.34
C ALA A 5 -5.50 21.83 7.82
N SER A 6 -5.59 20.58 8.31
CA SER A 6 -4.42 19.81 8.76
C SER A 6 -3.44 19.54 7.61
N MET A 7 -3.93 19.15 6.43
CA MET A 7 -3.11 18.89 5.25
C MET A 7 -2.47 20.17 4.71
N ARG A 8 -3.20 21.28 4.75
CA ARG A 8 -2.69 22.60 4.36
C ARG A 8 -1.54 23.05 5.27
N LEU A 9 -1.72 22.94 6.59
CA LEU A 9 -0.68 23.26 7.57
C LEU A 9 0.55 22.33 7.43
N PHE A 10 0.31 21.03 7.27
CA PHE A 10 1.37 20.04 7.06
C PHE A 10 2.22 20.36 5.83
N ALA A 11 1.56 20.65 4.70
CA ALA A 11 2.23 21.03 3.46
C ALA A 11 2.76 22.47 3.45
N ARG A 12 2.61 23.21 4.56
CA ARG A 12 2.96 24.64 4.69
C ARG A 12 2.38 25.52 3.59
N LEU A 13 1.18 25.19 3.14
CA LEU A 13 0.44 25.96 2.14
C LEU A 13 -0.35 27.07 2.83
N SER A 14 -0.34 28.26 2.25
CA SER A 14 -1.06 29.40 2.78
C SER A 14 -2.14 29.87 1.79
N LEU A 15 -3.23 30.43 2.32
CA LEU A 15 -4.36 30.90 1.50
C LEU A 15 -4.11 32.29 0.90
N ASP A 16 -3.07 32.98 1.35
CA ASP A 16 -2.66 34.30 0.88
C ASP A 16 -1.66 34.23 -0.30
N SER A 17 -1.21 33.04 -0.68
CA SER A 17 -0.25 32.81 -1.77
C SER A 17 -0.79 31.84 -2.82
N ALA A 18 -0.12 31.80 -3.98
CA ALA A 18 -0.51 30.92 -5.07
C ALA A 18 -0.43 29.45 -4.63
N LEU A 19 -1.57 28.76 -4.68
CA LEU A 19 -1.68 27.35 -4.33
C LEU A 19 -1.35 26.46 -5.54
N PRO A 20 -0.69 25.29 -5.33
CA PRO A 20 -0.47 24.33 -6.39
C PRO A 20 -1.79 23.84 -6.98
N ASP A 21 -1.95 24.03 -8.28
CA ASP A 21 -3.08 23.48 -9.03
C ASP A 21 -2.81 22.02 -9.46
N ARG A 22 -3.76 21.42 -10.17
CA ARG A 22 -3.64 20.05 -10.68
C ARG A 22 -2.39 19.87 -11.56
N THR A 23 -2.10 20.85 -12.41
CA THR A 23 -0.97 20.80 -13.35
C THR A 23 0.36 20.87 -12.61
N THR A 24 0.46 21.71 -11.59
CA THR A 24 1.64 21.85 -10.73
C THR A 24 1.95 20.55 -10.00
N ILE A 25 0.94 19.94 -9.37
CA ILE A 25 1.10 18.65 -8.68
C ILE A 25 1.49 17.54 -9.66
N MET A 26 0.87 17.52 -10.84
CA MET A 26 1.19 16.55 -11.89
C MET A 26 2.66 16.67 -12.34
N ASN A 27 3.12 17.89 -12.65
CA ASN A 27 4.50 18.13 -13.09
C ASN A 27 5.51 17.78 -11.99
N PHE A 28 5.21 18.10 -10.73
CA PHE A 28 6.05 17.70 -9.60
C PHE A 28 6.14 16.18 -9.48
N ARG A 29 5.03 15.46 -9.65
CA ARG A 29 5.04 13.99 -9.67
C ARG A 29 5.92 13.44 -10.81
N HIS A 30 5.80 13.98 -12.02
CA HIS A 30 6.63 13.56 -13.16
C HIS A 30 8.12 13.80 -12.89
N LEU A 31 8.46 14.92 -12.23
CA LEU A 31 9.83 15.20 -11.81
C LEU A 31 10.35 14.12 -10.83
N LEU A 32 9.55 13.74 -9.83
CA LEU A 32 9.93 12.66 -8.89
C LEU A 32 10.12 11.31 -9.59
N GLU A 33 9.26 10.99 -10.57
CA GLU A 33 9.33 9.77 -11.36
C GLU A 33 10.58 9.74 -12.25
N GLN A 34 10.84 10.84 -12.97
CA GLN A 34 11.99 10.99 -13.87
C GLN A 34 13.33 10.79 -13.15
N HIS A 35 13.41 11.21 -11.89
CA HIS A 35 14.62 11.09 -11.06
C HIS A 35 14.57 9.92 -10.07
N GLN A 36 13.55 9.05 -10.14
CA GLN A 36 13.35 7.91 -9.25
C GLN A 36 13.42 8.27 -7.76
N LEU A 37 12.93 9.46 -7.40
CA LEU A 37 13.05 10.02 -6.05
C LEU A 37 11.97 9.51 -5.10
N ALA A 38 10.82 9.08 -5.60
CA ALA A 38 9.70 8.66 -4.75
C ALA A 38 10.10 7.57 -3.74
N ARG A 39 10.77 6.50 -4.21
CA ARG A 39 11.26 5.42 -3.34
C ARG A 39 12.35 5.89 -2.38
N GLN A 40 13.21 6.81 -2.81
CA GLN A 40 14.29 7.33 -1.98
C GLN A 40 13.74 8.21 -0.85
N LEU A 41 12.77 9.07 -1.16
CA LEU A 41 12.06 9.89 -0.18
C LEU A 41 11.32 9.02 0.82
N PHE A 42 10.59 8.00 0.36
CA PHE A 42 9.89 7.06 1.24
C PHE A 42 10.85 6.38 2.23
N LYS A 43 11.97 5.83 1.75
CA LYS A 43 13.01 5.24 2.62
C LYS A 43 13.59 6.25 3.61
N THR A 44 13.82 7.48 3.18
CA THR A 44 14.39 8.54 4.02
C THR A 44 13.43 8.94 5.14
N ILE A 45 12.14 9.08 4.83
CA ILE A 45 11.10 9.39 5.80
C ILE A 45 10.98 8.26 6.82
N ASN A 46 10.93 7.01 6.36
CA ASN A 46 10.83 5.85 7.26
C ASN A 46 12.04 5.76 8.19
N ARG A 47 13.27 5.95 7.67
CA ARG A 47 14.47 6.01 8.51
C ARG A 47 14.37 7.10 9.58
N TRP A 48 13.95 8.31 9.20
CA TRP A 48 13.79 9.41 10.16
C TRP A 48 12.76 9.08 11.24
N LEU A 49 11.64 8.46 10.87
CA LEU A 49 10.60 8.03 11.82
C LEU A 49 11.09 6.91 12.76
N ALA A 50 11.93 6.00 12.27
CA ALA A 50 12.59 4.98 13.09
C ALA A 50 13.58 5.60 14.08
N GLU A 51 14.45 6.50 13.61
CA GLU A 51 15.44 7.20 14.44
C GLU A 51 14.77 8.07 15.52
N ALA A 52 13.60 8.64 15.22
CA ALA A 52 12.79 9.38 16.18
C ALA A 52 12.05 8.49 17.19
N GLY A 53 12.14 7.16 17.07
CA GLY A 53 11.48 6.19 17.97
C GLY A 53 9.97 6.12 17.81
N VAL A 54 9.42 6.60 16.68
CA VAL A 54 7.97 6.66 16.43
C VAL A 54 7.47 5.39 15.76
N MET A 55 8.31 4.69 14.99
CA MET A 55 8.00 3.35 14.49
C MET A 55 8.38 2.29 15.52
N MET A 56 7.43 1.40 15.83
CA MET A 56 7.73 0.16 16.53
C MET A 56 7.83 -0.98 15.51
N THR A 57 8.74 -1.93 15.71
CA THR A 57 9.03 -2.98 14.73
C THR A 57 8.44 -4.34 15.12
N GLN A 58 7.76 -4.44 16.26
CA GLN A 58 7.34 -5.75 16.78
C GLN A 58 6.08 -6.35 16.11
N GLY A 59 5.31 -5.57 15.37
CA GLY A 59 4.08 -6.08 14.75
C GLY A 59 3.73 -5.37 13.46
N THR A 60 3.36 -6.15 12.44
CA THR A 60 2.98 -5.61 11.13
C THR A 60 1.54 -5.98 10.78
N LEU A 61 0.75 -4.99 10.37
CA LEU A 61 -0.54 -5.16 9.70
C LEU A 61 -0.29 -5.14 8.19
N VAL A 62 -0.82 -6.14 7.48
CA VAL A 62 -0.76 -6.19 6.02
C VAL A 62 -2.15 -6.12 5.41
N ASP A 63 -2.29 -5.29 4.39
CA ASP A 63 -3.52 -5.20 3.59
C ASP A 63 -3.18 -4.81 2.16
N ALA A 64 -4.11 -5.07 1.25
CA ALA A 64 -4.00 -4.70 -0.14
C ALA A 64 -5.25 -3.95 -0.63
N THR A 65 -5.03 -2.76 -1.19
CA THR A 65 -6.10 -1.90 -1.69
C THR A 65 -6.00 -1.69 -3.20
N ILE A 66 -7.14 -1.67 -3.88
CA ILE A 66 -7.20 -1.45 -5.34
C ILE A 66 -7.08 0.04 -5.62
N ILE A 67 -6.16 0.40 -6.50
CA ILE A 67 -6.04 1.74 -7.06
C ILE A 67 -6.68 1.71 -8.43
N GLU A 68 -7.87 2.31 -8.55
CA GLU A 68 -8.60 2.33 -9.81
C GLU A 68 -7.91 3.23 -10.83
N ALA A 69 -7.82 2.72 -12.06
CA ALA A 69 -7.36 3.44 -13.22
C ALA A 69 -8.44 3.44 -14.30
N PRO A 70 -8.48 4.49 -15.14
CA PRO A 70 -9.34 4.47 -16.32
C PRO A 70 -8.89 3.34 -17.27
N SER A 71 -9.83 2.57 -17.78
CA SER A 71 -9.56 1.54 -18.81
C SER A 71 -9.28 2.10 -20.20
N SER A 72 -9.18 3.43 -20.33
CA SER A 72 -9.09 4.13 -21.60
C SER A 72 -7.72 3.95 -22.27
N THR A 73 -7.74 3.79 -23.59
CA THR A 73 -6.55 3.84 -24.46
C THR A 73 -6.30 5.23 -25.03
N LYS A 74 -7.03 6.27 -24.57
CA LYS A 74 -6.90 7.66 -25.04
C LYS A 74 -5.67 8.35 -24.45
N ASN A 75 -4.49 7.77 -24.65
CA ASN A 75 -3.19 8.39 -24.39
C ASN A 75 -2.43 8.58 -25.72
N LYS A 76 -1.27 9.23 -25.67
CA LYS A 76 -0.45 9.52 -26.86
C LYS A 76 -0.07 8.26 -27.65
N GLU A 77 0.08 7.13 -26.96
CA GLU A 77 0.52 5.85 -27.50
C GLU A 77 -0.65 4.95 -27.98
N GLN A 78 -1.89 5.41 -27.77
CA GLN A 78 -3.14 4.70 -28.09
C GLN A 78 -3.25 3.29 -27.49
N GLN A 79 -2.57 3.07 -26.37
CA GLN A 79 -2.42 1.76 -25.73
C GLN A 79 -2.92 1.80 -24.29
N ARG A 80 -3.26 0.62 -23.78
CA ARG A 80 -3.54 0.48 -22.35
C ARG A 80 -2.21 0.47 -21.61
N ASP A 81 -2.19 1.06 -20.42
CA ASP A 81 -1.05 0.95 -19.52
C ASP A 81 -0.80 -0.54 -19.21
N PRO A 82 0.40 -1.09 -19.50
CA PRO A 82 0.71 -2.49 -19.32
C PRO A 82 0.78 -2.92 -17.86
N GLU A 83 0.91 -2.00 -16.89
CA GLU A 83 0.91 -2.32 -15.47
C GLU A 83 -0.51 -2.39 -14.88
N MET A 84 -1.53 -2.07 -15.68
CA MET A 84 -2.93 -2.01 -15.24
C MET A 84 -3.71 -3.23 -15.71
N HIS A 85 -4.35 -3.94 -14.78
CA HIS A 85 -5.13 -5.15 -15.07
C HIS A 85 -6.48 -5.16 -14.37
N GLN A 86 -7.39 -6.01 -14.86
CA GLN A 86 -8.71 -6.17 -14.26
C GLN A 86 -8.70 -7.20 -13.15
N THR A 87 -9.48 -6.96 -12.10
CA THR A 87 -9.68 -7.89 -11.00
C THR A 87 -11.13 -7.83 -10.51
N LYS A 88 -11.60 -8.90 -9.86
CA LYS A 88 -12.95 -8.96 -9.30
C LYS A 88 -12.86 -8.95 -7.79
N LYS A 89 -13.44 -7.94 -7.13
CA LYS A 89 -13.57 -7.87 -5.67
C LYS A 89 -15.06 -7.98 -5.32
N GLY A 90 -15.42 -9.02 -4.57
CA GLY A 90 -16.82 -9.35 -4.33
C GLY A 90 -17.56 -9.62 -5.64
N ASN A 91 -18.57 -8.81 -5.97
CA ASN A 91 -19.31 -8.90 -7.23
C ASN A 91 -19.01 -7.77 -8.22
N GLN A 92 -18.02 -6.91 -7.93
CA GLN A 92 -17.65 -5.77 -8.76
C GLN A 92 -16.32 -6.02 -9.47
N TRP A 93 -16.25 -5.57 -10.72
CA TRP A 93 -15.02 -5.59 -11.52
C TRP A 93 -14.32 -4.24 -11.41
N HIS A 94 -13.03 -4.28 -11.16
CA HIS A 94 -12.16 -3.11 -11.08
C HIS A 94 -11.06 -3.24 -12.12
N PHE A 95 -10.52 -2.11 -12.56
CA PHE A 95 -9.36 -2.05 -13.44
C PHE A 95 -8.32 -1.11 -12.85
N GLY A 96 -7.06 -1.56 -12.78
CA GLY A 96 -5.95 -0.73 -12.32
C GLY A 96 -4.86 -1.54 -11.65
N MET A 97 -4.35 -1.01 -10.55
CA MET A 97 -3.29 -1.59 -9.73
C MET A 97 -3.82 -2.04 -8.38
N LYS A 98 -2.96 -2.73 -7.63
CA LYS A 98 -3.11 -2.96 -6.21
C LYS A 98 -1.91 -2.41 -5.47
N ALA A 99 -2.16 -1.70 -4.36
CA ALA A 99 -1.15 -1.30 -3.40
C ALA A 99 -1.20 -2.24 -2.21
N HIS A 100 -0.11 -2.97 -2.01
CA HIS A 100 0.15 -3.84 -0.87
C HIS A 100 0.93 -3.04 0.16
N ILE A 101 0.44 -3.00 1.39
CA ILE A 101 0.93 -2.06 2.41
C ILE A 101 1.26 -2.83 3.68
N GLY A 102 2.47 -2.62 4.20
CA GLY A 102 2.89 -3.03 5.53
C GLY A 102 2.86 -1.83 6.48
N VAL A 103 2.15 -1.97 7.59
CA VAL A 103 1.92 -0.91 8.58
C VAL A 103 2.35 -1.40 9.96
N ASP A 104 3.07 -0.58 10.72
CA ASP A 104 3.34 -0.87 12.13
C ASP A 104 2.02 -0.92 12.91
N ALA A 105 1.77 -2.06 13.55
CA ALA A 105 0.52 -2.35 14.25
C ALA A 105 0.24 -1.40 15.42
N LYS A 106 1.28 -0.78 15.99
CA LYS A 106 1.11 0.12 17.14
C LYS A 106 1.00 1.58 16.76
N SER A 107 1.89 2.10 15.92
CA SER A 107 1.85 3.51 15.50
C SER A 107 0.88 3.79 14.37
N GLY A 108 0.52 2.77 13.58
CA GLY A 108 -0.25 2.93 12.35
C GLY A 108 0.56 3.56 11.20
N LEU A 109 1.89 3.64 11.32
CA LEU A 109 2.76 4.18 10.28
C LEU A 109 3.06 3.13 9.22
N THR A 110 2.91 3.52 7.96
CA THR A 110 3.29 2.68 6.81
C THR A 110 4.80 2.58 6.71
N HIS A 111 5.34 1.36 6.79
CA HIS A 111 6.77 1.10 6.64
C HIS A 111 7.13 0.48 5.29
N SER A 112 6.18 -0.22 4.66
CA SER A 112 6.38 -0.91 3.39
C SER A 112 5.22 -0.66 2.42
N LEU A 113 5.54 -0.50 1.14
CA LEU A 113 4.58 -0.30 0.05
C LEU A 113 5.09 -0.96 -1.22
N VAL A 114 4.27 -1.83 -1.80
CA VAL A 114 4.50 -2.43 -3.12
C VAL A 114 3.27 -2.20 -3.98
N THR A 115 3.47 -1.80 -5.23
CA THR A 115 2.40 -1.64 -6.20
C THR A 115 2.56 -2.66 -7.31
N THR A 116 1.48 -3.36 -7.64
CA THR A 116 1.42 -4.37 -8.70
C THR A 116 0.17 -4.17 -9.55
N ALA A 117 0.04 -4.92 -10.63
CA ALA A 117 -1.22 -5.08 -11.34
C ALA A 117 -2.34 -5.58 -10.39
N ALA A 118 -3.59 -5.18 -10.65
CA ALA A 118 -4.69 -5.48 -9.72
C ALA A 118 -5.06 -6.98 -9.62
N ASN A 119 -4.69 -7.78 -10.62
CA ASN A 119 -4.90 -9.24 -10.63
C ASN A 119 -3.83 -10.01 -9.84
N GLU A 120 -2.76 -9.35 -9.39
CA GLU A 120 -1.72 -9.98 -8.59
C GLU A 120 -2.28 -10.45 -7.25
N HIS A 121 -1.88 -11.66 -6.83
CA HIS A 121 -2.35 -12.24 -5.57
C HIS A 121 -1.59 -11.66 -4.38
N ASP A 122 -2.31 -11.32 -3.31
CA ASP A 122 -1.77 -10.59 -2.15
C ASP A 122 -0.65 -11.37 -1.44
N LEU A 123 -0.83 -12.69 -1.29
CA LEU A 123 0.21 -13.61 -0.78
C LEU A 123 1.57 -13.47 -1.46
N ASN A 124 1.63 -13.22 -2.77
CA ASN A 124 2.89 -13.15 -3.50
C ASN A 124 3.74 -11.94 -3.08
N GLN A 125 3.11 -10.92 -2.49
CA GLN A 125 3.78 -9.69 -2.11
C GLN A 125 4.07 -9.62 -0.61
N LEU A 126 3.55 -10.56 0.19
CA LEU A 126 3.64 -10.52 1.64
C LEU A 126 5.08 -10.41 2.15
N GLY A 127 6.03 -11.17 1.59
CA GLY A 127 7.44 -11.07 1.98
C GLY A 127 8.06 -9.69 1.73
N ASN A 128 7.57 -8.95 0.72
CA ASN A 128 8.02 -7.58 0.45
C ASN A 128 7.39 -6.54 1.39
N LEU A 129 6.41 -6.93 2.22
CA LEU A 129 5.76 -6.07 3.19
C LEU A 129 6.36 -6.19 4.60
N LEU A 130 7.27 -7.14 4.80
CA LEU A 130 7.92 -7.38 6.08
C LEU A 130 9.30 -6.72 6.11
N HIS A 131 9.70 -6.22 7.27
CA HIS A 131 11.03 -5.65 7.50
C HIS A 131 11.99 -6.60 8.22
N GLY A 132 11.52 -7.75 8.70
CA GLY A 132 12.31 -8.84 9.29
C GLY A 132 12.52 -8.74 10.80
N GLU A 133 11.85 -7.81 11.48
CA GLU A 133 11.91 -7.66 12.95
C GLU A 133 10.55 -7.92 13.61
N GLU A 134 9.56 -8.33 12.81
CA GLU A 134 8.22 -8.64 13.28
C GLU A 134 8.23 -9.77 14.30
N GLN A 135 7.40 -9.66 15.32
CA GLN A 135 7.06 -10.77 16.22
C GLN A 135 5.71 -11.37 15.85
N PHE A 136 4.81 -10.57 15.28
CA PHE A 136 3.54 -11.03 14.75
C PHE A 136 3.15 -10.28 13.47
N VAL A 137 2.37 -10.96 12.62
CA VAL A 137 1.81 -10.38 11.40
C VAL A 137 0.30 -10.59 11.40
N SER A 138 -0.45 -9.50 11.34
CA SER A 138 -1.92 -9.53 11.22
C SER A 138 -2.35 -9.25 9.80
N ALA A 139 -3.23 -10.09 9.26
CA ALA A 139 -3.65 -10.03 7.86
C ALA A 139 -5.13 -10.39 7.70
N ASP A 140 -5.71 -9.97 6.57
CA ASP A 140 -7.07 -10.37 6.21
C ASP A 140 -7.14 -11.81 5.66
N ALA A 141 -8.35 -12.26 5.34
CA ALA A 141 -8.57 -13.63 4.85
C ALA A 141 -8.00 -13.89 3.43
N GLY A 142 -7.55 -12.86 2.71
CA GLY A 142 -6.85 -12.97 1.44
C GLY A 142 -5.43 -13.52 1.59
N TYR A 143 -4.85 -13.42 2.79
CA TYR A 143 -3.53 -13.95 3.13
C TYR A 143 -3.59 -15.36 3.76
N GLN A 144 -4.74 -16.02 3.75
CA GLN A 144 -4.82 -17.43 4.16
C GLN A 144 -3.87 -18.29 3.31
N GLY A 145 -2.99 -19.04 3.96
CA GLY A 145 -1.95 -19.81 3.28
C GLY A 145 -0.53 -19.25 3.45
N ALA A 146 -0.39 -18.03 3.99
CA ALA A 146 0.91 -17.39 4.16
C ALA A 146 1.94 -18.25 4.92
N PRO A 147 1.63 -18.89 6.06
CA PRO A 147 2.62 -19.69 6.80
C PRO A 147 3.09 -20.94 6.06
N GLN A 148 2.40 -21.34 4.98
CA GLN A 148 2.73 -22.52 4.17
C GLN A 148 3.56 -22.17 2.93
N ARG A 149 3.89 -20.89 2.71
CA ARG A 149 4.67 -20.45 1.54
C ARG A 149 6.16 -20.68 1.79
N GLU A 150 6.84 -21.25 0.79
CA GLU A 150 8.28 -21.50 0.86
C GLU A 150 9.06 -20.19 1.05
N GLU A 151 8.65 -19.12 0.38
CA GLU A 151 9.26 -17.78 0.53
C GLU A 151 9.12 -17.17 1.94
N LEU A 152 8.24 -17.71 2.79
CA LEU A 152 7.98 -17.25 4.16
C LEU A 152 8.41 -18.29 5.20
N ALA A 153 9.05 -19.39 4.79
CA ALA A 153 9.40 -20.49 5.67
C ALA A 153 10.39 -20.10 6.79
N GLU A 154 11.23 -19.11 6.53
CA GLU A 154 12.21 -18.59 7.51
C GLU A 154 11.66 -17.43 8.37
N VAL A 155 10.41 -17.00 8.12
CA VAL A 155 9.77 -15.90 8.85
C VAL A 155 9.17 -16.46 10.14
N ASP A 156 9.92 -16.35 11.24
CA ASP A 156 9.52 -16.79 12.57
C ASP A 156 8.64 -15.73 13.27
N VAL A 157 7.34 -15.77 12.97
CA VAL A 157 6.34 -14.81 13.49
C VAL A 157 5.03 -15.49 13.88
N ASP A 158 4.30 -14.87 14.80
CA ASP A 158 2.93 -15.23 15.09
C ASP A 158 1.99 -14.73 13.99
N TRP A 159 1.42 -15.66 13.22
CA TRP A 159 0.49 -15.34 12.13
C TRP A 159 -0.95 -15.17 12.64
N LEU A 160 -1.46 -13.94 12.58
CA LEU A 160 -2.82 -13.55 12.97
C LEU A 160 -3.69 -13.27 11.75
N ILE A 161 -4.08 -14.33 11.03
CA ILE A 161 -4.80 -14.23 9.75
C ILE A 161 -6.30 -14.42 9.97
N ALA A 162 -7.09 -13.48 9.49
CA ALA A 162 -8.55 -13.54 9.63
C ALA A 162 -9.15 -14.77 8.93
N GLU A 163 -10.16 -15.37 9.56
CA GLU A 163 -10.93 -16.45 8.95
C GLU A 163 -11.96 -15.93 7.95
N ARG A 164 -12.20 -16.69 6.88
CA ARG A 164 -13.19 -16.31 5.86
C ARG A 164 -14.59 -16.22 6.49
N PRO A 165 -15.40 -15.20 6.13
CA PRO A 165 -16.75 -15.04 6.68
C PRO A 165 -17.64 -16.28 6.56
N GLY A 166 -17.49 -17.07 5.49
CA GLY A 166 -18.22 -18.33 5.30
C GLY A 166 -17.93 -19.37 6.38
N LYS A 167 -16.66 -19.55 6.76
CA LYS A 167 -16.23 -20.52 7.79
C LYS A 167 -16.55 -20.01 9.20
N VAL A 168 -16.45 -18.70 9.43
CA VAL A 168 -16.88 -18.09 10.70
C VAL A 168 -18.37 -18.31 10.94
N ARG A 169 -19.21 -18.25 9.89
CA ARG A 169 -20.65 -18.53 10.01
C ARG A 169 -20.95 -19.97 10.42
N THR A 170 -20.19 -20.95 9.90
CA THR A 170 -20.38 -22.37 10.27
C THR A 170 -19.93 -22.69 11.68
N LEU A 171 -18.98 -21.93 12.24
CA LEU A 171 -18.49 -22.12 13.62
C LEU A 171 -19.40 -21.52 14.70
N LYS A 172 -20.35 -20.66 14.30
CA LYS A 172 -21.33 -20.04 15.21
C LYS A 172 -22.64 -20.82 15.33
N GLN A 173 -22.75 -21.96 14.65
CA GLN A 173 -23.87 -22.90 14.74
C GLN A 173 -23.49 -24.05 15.66
#